data_AF-A0A932FXT1-F1
#
_entry.id   AF-A0A932FXT1-F1
#
_cell.length_a   1.000
_cell.length_b   1.000
_cell.length_c   1.000
_cell.angle_alpha   90.00
_cell.angle_beta   90.00
_cell.angle_gamma   90.00
#
_symmetry.space_group_name_H-M   'P 1'
#
loop_
_entity.id
_entity.type
_entity.pdbx_description
1 polymer ?
#
loop_
_entity_poly.entity_id
_entity_poly.type
_entity_poly.pdbx_seq_one_letter_code
_entity_poly.pdbx_strand_id
1 'polypeptide(L)'
;MAIQCPQCKRQYDVTLFEFGRVAFCDCGEIVDATKPHEERAPEILREEQANAEELQRMASEVCYLILSSDFPWIDIEIAKTEVRERCRQLFPDKMELYEMIYESRFKRLWEQFREGEE
;
A
#
# COMPACT_ATOMS: atom_id res chain seq x y z
N MET A 1 -30.36 -15.47 10.42
CA MET A 1 -29.11 -15.06 9.75
C MET A 1 -29.22 -15.60 8.33
N ALA A 2 -28.92 -14.83 7.29
CA ALA A 2 -29.16 -15.27 5.92
C ALA A 2 -28.01 -14.83 5.02
N ILE A 3 -27.54 -15.73 4.18
CA ILE A 3 -26.48 -15.47 3.20
C ILE A 3 -27.16 -15.06 1.90
N GLN A 4 -26.75 -13.94 1.31
CA GLN A 4 -27.30 -13.47 0.05
C GLN A 4 -26.40 -13.86 -1.12
N CYS A 5 -27.00 -14.39 -2.19
CA CYS A 5 -26.29 -14.56 -3.45
C CYS A 5 -25.81 -13.18 -3.96
N PRO A 6 -24.52 -13.04 -4.32
CA PRO A 6 -23.98 -11.75 -4.78
C PRO A 6 -24.62 -11.30 -6.09
N GLN A 7 -25.00 -12.26 -6.95
CA GLN A 7 -25.51 -12.02 -8.29
C GLN A 7 -27.03 -11.73 -8.30
N CYS A 8 -27.86 -12.60 -7.73
CA CYS A 8 -29.33 -12.49 -7.84
C CYS A 8 -30.02 -11.98 -6.56
N LYS A 9 -29.25 -11.68 -5.49
CA LYS A 9 -29.73 -11.18 -4.19
C LYS A 9 -30.70 -12.08 -3.44
N ARG A 10 -30.87 -13.33 -3.89
CA ARG A 10 -31.68 -14.33 -3.19
C ARG A 10 -31.06 -14.68 -1.84
N GLN A 11 -31.91 -14.86 -0.83
CA GLN A 11 -31.52 -15.18 0.53
C GLN A 11 -31.53 -16.70 0.74
N TYR A 12 -30.44 -17.20 1.31
CA TYR A 12 -30.23 -18.59 1.69
C TYR A 12 -30.13 -18.66 3.21
N ASP A 13 -30.86 -19.59 3.82
CA ASP A 13 -30.73 -19.86 5.25
C ASP A 13 -29.34 -20.45 5.54
N VAL A 14 -28.69 -20.02 6.64
CA VAL A 14 -27.34 -20.47 7.00
C VAL A 14 -27.31 -21.99 7.25
N THR A 15 -28.44 -22.59 7.62
CA THR A 15 -28.59 -24.04 7.79
C THR A 15 -28.27 -24.84 6.52
N LEU A 16 -28.39 -24.24 5.33
CA LEU A 16 -28.02 -24.87 4.07
C LEU A 16 -26.52 -25.13 3.93
N PHE A 17 -25.69 -24.54 4.79
CA PHE A 17 -24.23 -24.60 4.74
C PHE A 17 -23.61 -25.50 5.83
N GLU A 18 -24.42 -26.12 6.69
CA GLU A 18 -23.95 -26.92 7.83
C GLU A 18 -23.21 -28.21 7.44
N PHE A 19 -23.40 -28.70 6.21
CA PHE A 19 -22.76 -29.92 5.69
C PHE A 19 -21.84 -29.67 4.47
N GLY A 20 -21.65 -28.41 4.10
CA GLY A 20 -20.84 -28.00 2.95
C GLY A 20 -20.84 -26.47 2.86
N ARG A 21 -19.65 -25.87 2.89
CA ARG A 21 -19.43 -24.40 2.95
C ARG A 21 -19.86 -23.65 1.69
N VAL A 22 -20.45 -24.35 0.72
CA VAL A 22 -20.82 -23.84 -0.59
C VAL A 22 -22.25 -24.27 -0.94
N ALA A 23 -23.06 -23.35 -1.45
CA ALA A 23 -24.40 -23.63 -1.96
C ALA A 23 -24.51 -23.15 -3.41
N PHE A 24 -25.10 -23.99 -4.28
CA PHE A 24 -25.41 -23.60 -5.64
C PHE A 24 -26.70 -22.77 -5.65
N CYS A 25 -26.58 -21.53 -6.14
CA CYS A 25 -27.74 -20.69 -6.37
C CYS A 25 -28.46 -21.13 -7.65
N ASP A 26 -29.78 -20.98 -7.70
CA ASP A 26 -30.58 -21.28 -8.91
C ASP A 26 -30.21 -20.39 -10.12
N CYS A 27 -29.50 -19.28 -9.89
CA CYS A 27 -28.97 -18.43 -10.96
C CYS A 27 -27.64 -18.97 -11.54
N GLY A 28 -27.12 -20.08 -11.02
CA GLY A 28 -25.85 -20.70 -11.42
C GLY A 28 -24.62 -20.25 -10.60
N GLU A 29 -24.77 -19.24 -9.74
CA GLU A 29 -23.67 -18.72 -8.90
C GLU A 29 -23.38 -19.65 -7.71
N ILE A 30 -22.11 -19.80 -7.35
CA ILE A 30 -21.70 -20.58 -6.17
C ILE A 30 -21.58 -19.63 -4.97
N VAL A 31 -22.41 -19.85 -3.96
CA VAL A 31 -22.41 -19.07 -2.72
C VAL A 31 -21.49 -19.76 -1.73
N ASP A 32 -20.35 -19.15 -1.37
CA ASP A 32 -19.40 -19.67 -0.38
C ASP A 32 -19.59 -18.95 0.95
N ALA A 33 -19.99 -19.69 1.99
CA ALA A 33 -20.23 -19.16 3.34
C ALA A 33 -18.94 -18.95 4.15
N THR A 34 -17.78 -19.44 3.67
CA THR A 34 -16.47 -19.24 4.32
C THR A 34 -15.65 -18.10 3.78
N LYS A 35 -16.06 -17.50 2.67
CA LYS A 35 -15.54 -16.21 2.27
C LYS A 35 -16.42 -15.14 2.91
N PRO A 36 -16.03 -14.56 4.08
CA PRO A 36 -16.63 -13.29 4.47
C PRO A 36 -16.46 -12.37 3.27
N HIS A 37 -17.50 -11.58 2.98
CA HIS A 37 -17.49 -10.58 1.92
C HIS A 37 -16.08 -9.99 1.79
N GLU A 38 -15.47 -10.08 0.60
CA GLU A 38 -14.35 -9.21 0.26
C GLU A 38 -14.88 -7.78 0.46
N GLU A 39 -14.67 -7.25 1.67
CA GLU A 39 -14.98 -5.88 1.98
C GLU A 39 -14.10 -5.07 1.05
N ARG A 40 -14.71 -4.58 -0.02
CA ARG A 40 -14.12 -3.55 -0.86
C ARG A 40 -13.70 -2.46 0.10
N ALA A 41 -12.40 -2.37 0.39
CA ALA A 41 -11.87 -1.35 1.26
C ALA A 41 -12.47 -0.01 0.83
N PRO A 42 -13.00 0.80 1.77
CA PRO A 42 -13.57 2.10 1.44
C PRO A 42 -12.58 2.88 0.58
N GLU A 43 -13.10 3.60 -0.42
CA GLU A 43 -12.32 4.27 -1.47
C GLU A 43 -11.19 5.15 -0.90
N ILE A 44 -11.44 5.79 0.24
CA ILE A 44 -10.47 6.58 1.01
C ILE A 44 -9.25 5.75 1.44
N LEU A 45 -9.44 4.52 1.95
CA LEU A 45 -8.31 3.67 2.36
C LEU A 45 -7.48 3.20 1.16
N ARG A 46 -8.09 3.05 -0.02
CA ARG A 46 -7.36 2.71 -1.25
C ARG A 46 -6.52 3.87 -1.75
N GLU A 47 -7.06 5.08 -1.71
CA GLU A 47 -6.31 6.29 -2.06
C GLU A 47 -5.15 6.50 -1.10
N GLU A 48 -5.35 6.33 0.21
CA GLU A 48 -4.27 6.39 1.20
C GLU A 48 -3.19 5.33 0.95
N GLN A 49 -3.59 4.09 0.62
CA GLN A 49 -2.66 3.01 0.27
C GLN A 49 -1.89 3.34 -1.00
N ALA A 50 -2.55 3.79 -2.06
CA ALA A 50 -1.90 4.17 -3.31
C ALA A 50 -0.90 5.32 -3.11
N ASN A 51 -1.27 6.33 -2.31
CA ASN A 51 -0.38 7.44 -1.94
C ASN A 51 0.84 6.97 -1.14
N ALA A 52 0.65 6.01 -0.23
CA ALA A 52 1.74 5.43 0.53
C ALA A 52 2.68 4.59 -0.36
N GLU A 53 2.13 3.80 -1.28
CA GLU A 53 2.89 3.02 -2.27
C GLU A 53 3.71 3.93 -3.20
N GLU A 54 3.12 5.03 -3.67
CA GLU A 54 3.81 6.03 -4.48
C GLU A 54 5.02 6.60 -3.73
N LEU A 55 4.82 7.02 -2.48
CA LEU A 55 5.89 7.58 -1.65
C LEU A 55 6.99 6.56 -1.38
N GLN A 56 6.62 5.30 -1.10
CA GLN A 56 7.57 4.21 -0.91
C GLN A 56 8.40 3.94 -2.17
N ARG A 57 7.79 3.99 -3.35
CA ARG A 57 8.49 3.82 -4.63
C ARG A 57 9.55 4.90 -4.82
N MET A 58 9.18 6.17 -4.61
CA MET A 58 10.12 7.30 -4.72
C MET A 58 11.26 7.19 -3.70
N ALA A 59 10.96 6.83 -2.45
CA ALA A 59 12.00 6.64 -1.44
C ALA A 59 12.94 5.46 -1.77
N SER A 60 12.41 4.40 -2.38
CA SER A 60 13.22 3.26 -2.83
C SER A 60 14.15 3.64 -3.98
N GLU A 61 13.70 4.52 -4.86
CA GLU A 61 14.50 5.11 -5.93
C GLU A 61 15.68 5.93 -5.37
N VAL A 62 15.44 6.79 -4.39
CA VAL A 62 16.52 7.51 -3.68
C VAL A 62 17.52 6.54 -3.05
N CYS A 63 17.04 5.48 -2.40
CA CYS A 63 17.94 4.46 -1.84
C CYS A 63 18.83 3.84 -2.92
N TYR A 64 18.26 3.53 -4.09
CA TYR A 64 19.02 2.99 -5.22
C TYR A 64 20.07 3.98 -5.74
N LEU A 65 19.71 5.28 -5.88
CA LEU A 65 20.64 6.32 -6.32
C LEU A 65 21.82 6.49 -5.34
N ILE A 66 21.56 6.41 -4.03
CA ILE A 66 22.63 6.47 -3.01
C ILE A 66 23.58 5.28 -3.13
N LEU A 67 23.03 4.08 -3.32
CA LEU A 67 23.80 2.82 -3.40
C LEU A 67 24.61 2.68 -4.69
N SER A 68 24.15 3.29 -5.78
CA SER A 68 24.79 3.22 -7.09
C SER A 68 25.85 4.31 -7.23
N SER A 69 27.13 3.94 -7.36
CA SER A 69 28.29 4.85 -7.39
C SER A 69 28.27 5.91 -8.50
N ASP A 70 27.48 5.69 -9.54
CA ASP A 70 27.60 6.44 -10.80
C ASP A 70 26.74 7.71 -10.85
N PHE A 71 25.96 7.98 -9.80
CA PHE A 71 25.12 9.18 -9.71
C PHE A 71 25.81 10.33 -8.97
N PRO A 72 25.78 11.57 -9.51
CA PRO A 72 26.21 12.77 -8.82
C PRO A 72 25.42 13.05 -7.54
N TRP A 73 26.07 13.62 -6.53
CA TRP A 73 25.43 14.01 -5.26
C TRP A 73 24.22 14.95 -5.46
N ILE A 74 24.31 15.86 -6.44
CA ILE A 74 23.26 16.84 -6.75
C ILE A 74 21.97 16.13 -7.15
N ASP A 75 22.06 15.08 -7.97
CA ASP A 75 20.88 14.35 -8.45
C ASP A 75 20.20 13.60 -7.30
N ILE A 76 20.98 13.09 -6.35
CA ILE A 76 20.45 12.44 -5.14
C ILE A 76 19.72 13.46 -4.25
N GLU A 77 20.28 14.65 -4.05
CA GLU A 77 19.64 15.71 -3.26
C GLU A 77 18.37 16.24 -3.92
N ILE A 78 18.34 16.34 -5.26
CA ILE A 78 17.12 16.65 -6.02
C ILE A 78 16.07 15.58 -5.76
N ALA A 79 16.41 14.30 -5.92
CA ALA A 79 15.49 13.20 -5.69
C ALA A 79 14.95 13.17 -4.25
N LYS A 80 15.81 13.37 -3.23
CA LYS A 80 15.38 13.51 -1.82
C LYS A 80 14.37 14.64 -1.63
N THR A 81 14.64 15.79 -2.25
CA THR A 81 13.75 16.97 -2.19
C THR A 81 12.40 16.65 -2.82
N GLU A 82 12.36 15.94 -3.94
CA GLU A 82 11.12 15.51 -4.59
C GLU A 82 10.29 14.58 -3.70
N VAL A 83 10.92 13.58 -3.06
CA VAL A 83 10.21 12.69 -2.13
C VAL A 83 9.61 13.47 -0.96
N ARG A 84 10.37 14.41 -0.40
CA ARG A 84 9.94 15.24 0.73
C ARG A 84 8.74 16.12 0.36
N GLU A 85 8.79 16.80 -0.78
CA GLU A 85 7.68 17.65 -1.23
C GLU A 85 6.45 16.81 -1.57
N ARG A 86 6.65 15.63 -2.18
CA ARG A 86 5.53 14.71 -2.43
C ARG A 86 4.88 14.22 -1.14
N CYS A 87 5.67 13.88 -0.12
CA CYS A 87 5.15 13.54 1.20
C CYS A 87 4.35 14.70 1.80
N ARG A 88 4.83 15.95 1.67
CA ARG A 88 4.13 17.14 2.17
C ARG A 88 2.78 17.36 1.50
N GLN A 89 2.68 17.06 0.20
CA GLN A 89 1.45 17.17 -0.57
C GLN A 89 0.44 16.06 -0.21
N LEU A 90 0.90 14.84 -0.02
CA LEU A 90 0.05 13.67 0.26
C LEU A 90 -0.34 13.57 1.74
N PHE A 91 0.58 13.89 2.65
CA PHE A 91 0.47 13.67 4.09
C PHE A 91 1.08 14.84 4.91
N PRO A 92 0.50 16.06 4.84
CA PRO A 92 1.05 17.24 5.51
C PRO A 92 1.16 17.08 7.04
N ASP A 93 0.30 16.25 7.64
CA ASP A 93 0.23 15.94 9.07
C ASP A 93 1.24 14.88 9.52
N LYS A 94 1.90 14.16 8.60
CA LYS A 94 2.81 13.03 8.91
C LYS A 94 4.28 13.34 8.59
N MET A 95 4.63 14.61 8.44
CA MET A 95 6.00 15.02 8.09
C MET A 95 7.04 14.62 9.15
N GLU A 96 6.69 14.63 10.44
CA GLU A 96 7.59 14.16 11.49
C GLU A 96 7.93 12.67 11.33
N LEU A 97 6.94 11.86 10.95
CA LEU A 97 7.14 10.43 10.69
C LEU A 97 8.03 10.21 9.46
N TYR A 98 7.87 11.03 8.42
CA TYR A 98 8.74 11.03 7.25
C TYR A 98 10.19 11.28 7.66
N GLU A 99 10.45 12.32 8.46
CA GLU A 99 11.81 12.64 8.91
C GLU A 99 12.40 11.52 9.76
N MET A 100 11.63 10.96 10.69
CA MET A 100 12.10 9.86 11.54
C MET A 100 12.49 8.63 10.72
N ILE A 101 11.73 8.28 9.68
CA ILE A 101 11.93 7.04 8.92
C ILE A 101 12.88 7.25 7.74
N TYR A 102 12.54 8.15 6.83
CA TYR A 102 13.21 8.28 5.54
C TYR A 102 14.51 9.09 5.64
N GLU A 103 14.51 10.24 6.30
CA GLU A 103 15.75 11.05 6.44
C GLU A 103 16.81 10.27 7.23
N SER A 104 16.43 9.62 8.33
CA SER A 104 17.33 8.74 9.09
C SER A 104 17.91 7.61 8.24
N ARG A 105 17.08 6.99 7.38
CA ARG A 105 17.51 5.91 6.48
C ARG A 105 18.46 6.43 5.41
N PHE A 106 18.13 7.53 4.75
CA PHE A 106 18.96 8.12 3.70
C PHE A 106 20.31 8.57 4.26
N LYS A 107 20.31 9.25 5.41
CA LYS A 107 21.54 9.65 6.11
C LYS A 107 22.43 8.43 6.39
N ARG A 108 21.88 7.36 6.95
CA ARG A 108 22.64 6.14 7.21
C ARG A 108 23.22 5.53 5.94
N LEU A 109 22.44 5.46 4.86
CA LEU A 109 22.92 4.93 3.59
C LEU A 109 24.01 5.83 2.98
N TRP A 110 23.87 7.15 3.10
CA TRP A 110 24.86 8.11 2.65
C TRP A 110 26.19 7.90 3.36
N GLU A 111 26.17 7.88 4.69
CA GLU A 111 27.35 7.61 5.53
C GLU A 111 28.01 6.25 5.22
N GLN A 112 27.23 5.24 4.80
CA GLN A 112 27.77 3.91 4.53
C GLN A 112 28.41 3.76 3.14
N PHE A 113 27.93 4.49 2.14
CA PHE A 113 28.30 4.24 0.74
C PHE A 113 28.97 5.44 0.06
N ARG A 114 28.83 6.65 0.61
CA ARG A 114 29.27 7.92 0.01
C ARG A 114 30.12 8.79 0.94
N GLU A 115 30.56 8.25 2.07
CA GLU A 115 31.46 8.95 2.99
C GLU A 115 32.78 9.31 2.27
N GLY A 116 32.95 10.60 1.93
CA GLY A 116 34.12 11.13 1.22
C GLY A 116 33.81 11.90 -0.07
N GLU A 117 32.56 11.91 -0.54
CA GLU A 117 32.10 12.78 -1.64
C GLU A 117 31.56 14.10 -1.05
N GLU A 118 32.42 15.14 -1.01
CA GLU A 118 32.05 16.54 -0.74
C GLU A 118 31.76 17.31 -2.03
#